data_AF-A0A225WTS5-F1
#
_entry.id   AF-A0A225WTS5-F1
#
_cell.length_a   1.000
_cell.length_b   1.000
_cell.length_c   1.000
_cell.angle_alpha   90.00
_cell.angle_beta   90.00
_cell.angle_gamma   90.00
#
_symmetry.space_group_name_H-M   'P 1'
#
loop_
_entity.id
_entity.type
_entity.pdbx_description
1 polymer ?
#
loop_
_entity_poly.entity_id
_entity_poly.type
_entity_poly.pdbx_seq_one_letter_code
_entity_poly.pdbx_strand_id
1 'polypeptide(L)'
;METQRYASNAKLRHDAWEAILLTNIDCTLQSVGLRLPDSQPAEFDSISTINKPLQTVLSEYVRRTRIPLPAFVELLRGQTSEDFRPNQNMIPDVLVRVCHGYEHLPCLLDIPAAGVQVPLSNPLPPQTTRPPNHRSALDRYNVLARRSIVVDEDVLGIWHAVHINPFGVVDKENDDPETTGRVVHDLLFPVNRSLNDCTDADAVCEHTFEHCDAIAAELVDQQRRHPNADVLEQAGDVSSAYRHLCIHSHCAHLFGGRLTRDNVLVVDMAAAFGWSGSPGNYGTVGSAISFIHRHTTNTYNPSGFFSYH
;
A
#
# COMPACT_ATOMS: atom_id res chain seq x y z
N MET A 1 -17.35 5.93 24.31
CA MET A 1 -17.68 4.51 24.55
C MET A 1 -17.91 3.73 23.26
N GLU A 2 -18.75 4.20 22.32
CA GLU A 2 -18.99 3.48 21.06
C GLU A 2 -17.78 3.42 20.12
N THR A 3 -17.04 4.52 19.92
CA THR A 3 -15.86 4.54 19.04
C THR A 3 -14.75 3.59 19.51
N GLN A 4 -14.53 3.49 20.83
CA GLN A 4 -13.60 2.53 21.42
C GLN A 4 -14.05 1.08 21.20
N ARG A 5 -15.36 0.82 21.24
CA ARG A 5 -15.93 -0.50 20.95
C ARG A 5 -15.82 -0.86 19.47
N TYR A 6 -16.04 0.09 18.55
CA TYR A 6 -15.82 -0.12 17.11
C TYR A 6 -14.35 -0.39 16.79
N ALA A 7 -13.42 0.37 17.37
CA ALA A 7 -11.99 0.17 17.22
C ALA A 7 -11.54 -1.19 17.79
N SER A 8 -12.02 -1.57 18.97
CA SER A 8 -11.74 -2.88 19.59
C SER A 8 -12.26 -4.03 18.71
N ASN A 9 -13.48 -3.92 18.19
CA ASN A 9 -14.02 -4.92 17.26
C ASN A 9 -13.25 -4.99 15.94
N ALA A 10 -12.76 -3.86 15.43
CA ALA A 10 -11.92 -3.85 14.23
C ALA A 10 -10.58 -4.56 14.47
N LYS A 11 -9.94 -4.31 15.62
CA LYS A 11 -8.71 -5.01 16.02
C LYS A 11 -8.93 -6.52 16.16
N LEU A 12 -9.99 -6.94 16.87
CA LEU A 12 -10.30 -8.37 17.02
C LEU A 12 -10.53 -9.08 15.68
N ARG A 13 -11.23 -8.42 14.73
CA ARG A 13 -11.40 -8.95 13.37
C ARG A 13 -10.06 -9.04 12.63
N HIS A 14 -9.22 -8.01 12.76
CA HIS A 14 -7.90 -8.01 12.14
C HIS A 14 -7.03 -9.16 12.68
N ASP A 15 -6.93 -9.31 14.00
CA ASP A 15 -6.14 -10.35 14.65
C ASP A 15 -6.65 -11.76 14.28
N ALA A 16 -7.98 -11.95 14.19
CA ALA A 16 -8.57 -13.21 13.76
C ALA A 16 -8.26 -13.53 12.29
N TRP A 17 -8.33 -12.54 11.39
CA TRP A 17 -7.95 -12.71 9.99
C TRP A 17 -6.47 -13.02 9.83
N GLU A 18 -5.60 -12.34 10.57
CA GLU A 18 -4.16 -12.62 10.58
C GLU A 18 -3.88 -14.05 11.03
N ALA A 19 -4.55 -14.54 12.09
CA ALA A 19 -4.40 -15.92 12.54
C ALA A 19 -4.83 -16.95 11.48
N ILE A 20 -5.95 -16.71 10.78
CA ILE A 20 -6.42 -17.57 9.68
C ILE A 20 -5.40 -17.56 8.53
N LEU A 21 -4.92 -16.39 8.14
CA LEU A 21 -3.92 -16.23 7.09
C LEU A 21 -2.65 -17.02 7.40
N LEU A 22 -2.09 -16.83 8.59
CA LEU A 22 -0.86 -17.51 9.01
C LEU A 22 -1.05 -19.04 9.07
N THR A 23 -2.23 -19.50 9.51
CA THR A 23 -2.57 -20.93 9.51
C THR A 23 -2.59 -21.50 8.09
N ASN A 24 -3.24 -20.79 7.15
CA ASN A 24 -3.30 -21.23 5.76
C ASN A 24 -1.92 -21.25 5.10
N ILE A 25 -1.07 -20.25 5.38
CA ILE A 25 0.31 -20.23 4.92
C ILE A 25 1.09 -21.40 5.50
N ASP A 26 1.02 -21.66 6.81
CA ASP A 26 1.73 -22.78 7.43
C ASP A 26 1.27 -24.14 6.88
N CYS A 27 -0.04 -24.36 6.71
CA CYS A 27 -0.56 -25.57 6.05
C CYS A 27 0.00 -25.74 4.63
N THR A 28 0.09 -24.64 3.88
CA THR A 28 0.63 -24.66 2.52
C THR A 28 2.14 -24.98 2.53
N LEU A 29 2.90 -24.39 3.44
CA LEU A 29 4.32 -24.69 3.64
C LEU A 29 4.55 -26.15 4.05
N GLN A 30 3.71 -26.69 4.94
CA GLN A 30 3.77 -28.08 5.39
C GLN A 30 3.61 -29.09 4.27
N SER A 31 2.80 -28.77 3.24
CA SER A 31 2.60 -29.64 2.08
C SER A 31 3.90 -29.95 1.31
N VAL A 32 4.93 -29.13 1.48
CA VAL A 32 6.27 -29.32 0.89
C VAL A 32 7.36 -29.50 1.96
N GLY A 33 6.99 -29.84 3.19
CA GLY A 33 7.93 -30.10 4.29
C GLY A 33 8.63 -28.86 4.83
N LEU A 34 7.95 -27.71 4.82
CA LEU A 34 8.39 -26.45 5.43
C LEU A 34 7.43 -26.05 6.56
N ARG A 35 7.85 -25.12 7.41
CA ARG A 35 7.04 -24.56 8.50
C ARG A 35 7.24 -23.06 8.59
N LEU A 36 6.18 -22.35 8.90
CA LEU A 36 6.27 -20.94 9.24
C LEU A 36 7.11 -20.80 10.53
N PRO A 37 8.08 -19.87 10.58
CA PRO A 37 8.88 -19.66 11.78
C PRO A 37 8.06 -19.01 12.90
N ASP A 38 8.33 -19.37 14.15
CA ASP A 38 7.69 -18.80 15.36
C ASP A 38 8.06 -17.32 15.62
N SER A 39 8.91 -16.74 14.77
CA SER A 39 9.41 -15.38 14.92
C SER A 39 8.25 -14.39 14.81
N GLN A 40 7.86 -13.78 15.94
CA GLN A 40 6.97 -12.63 15.94
C GLN A 40 7.53 -11.55 14.99
N PRO A 41 6.68 -10.87 14.18
CA PRO A 41 7.12 -9.70 13.46
C PRO A 41 7.65 -8.69 14.48
N ALA A 42 8.92 -8.31 14.32
CA ALA A 42 9.58 -7.35 15.21
C ALA A 42 8.70 -6.11 15.36
N GLU A 43 8.54 -5.64 16.61
CA GLU A 43 7.75 -4.47 16.95
C GLU A 43 8.08 -3.28 16.05
N PHE A 44 7.06 -2.47 15.76
CA PHE A 44 7.05 -1.35 14.83
C PHE A 44 8.08 -0.22 15.13
N ASP A 45 8.91 -0.36 16.17
CA ASP A 45 9.88 0.65 16.63
C ASP A 45 11.34 0.16 16.82
N SER A 46 11.68 -1.07 16.44
CA SER A 46 13.08 -1.53 16.51
C SER A 46 13.70 -1.76 15.12
N ILE A 47 14.95 -1.29 14.97
CA ILE A 47 15.88 -1.36 13.82
C ILE A 47 15.47 -2.42 12.79
N SER A 48 15.20 -2.03 11.54
CA SER A 48 14.64 -2.90 10.50
C SER A 48 15.61 -4.04 10.16
N THR A 49 15.43 -5.16 10.84
CA THR A 49 16.14 -6.39 10.51
C THR A 49 15.22 -7.23 9.64
N ILE A 50 15.72 -7.62 8.48
CA ILE A 50 15.05 -8.59 7.63
C ILE A 50 14.75 -9.83 8.47
N ASN A 51 13.49 -10.29 8.46
CA ASN A 51 13.11 -11.54 9.11
C ASN A 51 13.74 -12.71 8.34
N LYS A 52 14.99 -13.04 8.67
CA LYS A 52 15.78 -14.08 7.99
C LYS A 52 15.11 -15.45 8.03
N PRO A 53 14.55 -15.93 9.16
CA PRO A 53 13.80 -17.19 9.17
C PRO A 53 12.66 -17.20 8.16
N LEU A 54 11.85 -16.13 8.11
CA LEU A 54 10.73 -16.03 7.18
C LEU A 54 11.23 -15.97 5.73
N GLN A 55 12.24 -15.13 5.45
CA GLN A 55 12.90 -15.06 4.15
C GLN A 55 13.34 -16.45 3.67
N THR A 56 14.07 -17.21 4.49
CA THR A 56 14.59 -18.53 4.12
C THR A 56 13.46 -19.50 3.79
N VAL A 57 12.43 -19.58 4.63
CA VAL A 57 11.28 -20.48 4.43
C VAL A 57 10.51 -20.12 3.16
N LEU A 58 10.23 -18.83 2.95
CA LEU A 58 9.52 -18.37 1.75
C LEU A 58 10.34 -18.61 0.48
N SER A 59 11.65 -18.36 0.51
CA SER A 59 12.54 -18.61 -0.63
C SER A 59 12.58 -20.08 -0.98
N GLU A 60 12.71 -20.94 0.02
CA GLU A 60 12.74 -22.39 -0.17
C GLU A 60 11.40 -22.92 -0.69
N TYR A 61 10.28 -22.37 -0.23
CA TYR A 61 8.97 -22.70 -0.76
C TYR A 61 8.88 -22.40 -2.27
N VAL A 62 9.36 -21.23 -2.69
CA VAL A 62 9.39 -20.85 -4.11
C VAL A 62 10.31 -21.78 -4.92
N ARG A 63 11.48 -22.17 -4.38
CA ARG A 63 12.38 -23.12 -5.06
C ARG A 63 11.75 -24.49 -5.26
N ARG A 64 11.08 -25.03 -4.23
CA ARG A 64 10.45 -26.37 -4.25
C ARG A 64 9.25 -26.44 -5.17
N THR A 65 8.40 -25.42 -5.13
CA THR A 65 7.11 -25.43 -5.85
C THR A 65 7.20 -24.81 -7.25
N ARG A 66 8.21 -23.97 -7.49
CA ARG A 66 8.27 -23.08 -8.66
C ARG A 66 7.00 -22.24 -8.82
N ILE A 67 6.32 -21.91 -7.71
CA ILE A 67 5.10 -21.10 -7.72
C ILE A 67 5.32 -19.77 -8.46
N PRO A 68 4.43 -19.38 -9.39
CA PRO A 68 4.54 -18.09 -10.05
C PRO A 68 4.27 -16.95 -9.06
N LEU A 69 4.93 -15.80 -9.26
CA LEU A 69 4.82 -14.67 -8.35
C LEU A 69 3.36 -14.24 -8.05
N PRO A 70 2.42 -14.15 -9.03
CA PRO A 70 1.05 -13.77 -8.74
C PRO A 70 0.36 -14.71 -7.75
N ALA A 71 0.50 -16.03 -7.94
CA ALA A 71 -0.06 -17.03 -7.03
C ALA A 71 0.60 -16.98 -5.64
N PHE A 72 1.90 -16.63 -5.58
CA PHE A 72 2.59 -16.45 -4.31
C PHE A 72 2.11 -15.18 -3.56
N VAL A 73 1.89 -14.08 -4.28
CA VAL A 73 1.29 -12.85 -3.72
C VAL A 73 -0.13 -13.14 -3.19
N GLU A 74 -0.94 -13.87 -3.97
CA GLU A 74 -2.29 -14.29 -3.59
C GLU A 74 -2.29 -15.14 -2.31
N LEU A 75 -1.38 -16.12 -2.22
CA LEU A 75 -1.18 -16.94 -1.02
C LEU A 75 -0.86 -16.09 0.21
N LEU A 76 0.08 -15.15 0.10
CA LEU A 76 0.49 -14.31 1.22
C LEU A 76 -0.56 -13.28 1.66
N ARG A 77 -1.56 -13.01 0.82
CA ARG A 77 -2.72 -12.17 1.15
C ARG A 77 -3.93 -12.96 1.60
N GLY A 78 -3.89 -14.29 1.49
CA GLY A 78 -5.05 -15.15 1.76
C GLY A 78 -6.17 -14.95 0.75
N GLN A 79 -5.84 -14.61 -0.50
CA GLN A 79 -6.81 -14.59 -1.59
C GLN A 79 -7.22 -16.02 -1.92
N THR A 80 -8.52 -16.26 -2.04
CA THR A 80 -9.10 -17.57 -2.33
C THR A 80 -10.10 -17.47 -3.49
N SER A 81 -10.61 -18.60 -3.96
CA SER A 81 -11.71 -18.60 -4.95
C SER A 81 -13.01 -18.00 -4.40
N GLU A 82 -13.23 -18.11 -3.09
CA GLU A 82 -14.44 -17.58 -2.43
C GLU A 82 -14.33 -16.08 -2.12
N ASP A 83 -13.12 -15.62 -1.79
CA ASP A 83 -12.80 -14.21 -1.60
C ASP A 83 -11.43 -13.89 -2.20
N PHE A 84 -11.44 -13.37 -3.43
CA PHE A 84 -10.21 -13.02 -4.15
C PHE A 84 -9.72 -11.60 -3.83
N ARG A 85 -10.41 -10.85 -2.95
CA ARG A 85 -10.12 -9.45 -2.70
C ARG A 85 -8.77 -9.27 -2.00
N PRO A 86 -7.84 -8.47 -2.54
CA PRO A 86 -6.58 -8.19 -1.85
C PRO A 86 -6.75 -7.21 -0.68
N ASN A 87 -7.74 -6.32 -0.74
CA ASN A 87 -8.02 -5.31 0.29
C ASN A 87 -9.27 -5.70 1.10
N GLN A 88 -9.21 -6.80 1.85
CA GLN A 88 -10.39 -7.43 2.50
C GLN A 88 -11.19 -6.50 3.43
N ASN A 89 -10.53 -5.50 4.02
CA ASN A 89 -11.14 -4.50 4.90
C ASN A 89 -12.04 -3.49 4.15
N MET A 90 -11.85 -3.35 2.83
CA MET A 90 -12.70 -2.54 1.97
C MET A 90 -13.82 -3.43 1.41
N ILE A 91 -15.02 -3.29 1.95
CA ILE A 91 -16.17 -4.13 1.59
C ILE A 91 -16.98 -3.45 0.47
N PRO A 92 -17.02 -4.00 -0.76
CA PRO A 92 -17.69 -3.37 -1.89
C PRO A 92 -19.15 -3.00 -1.62
N ASP A 93 -19.94 -3.90 -1.02
CA ASP A 93 -21.35 -3.65 -0.69
C ASP A 93 -21.55 -2.47 0.27
N VAL A 94 -20.61 -2.30 1.22
CA VAL A 94 -20.62 -1.16 2.13
C VAL A 94 -20.29 0.11 1.35
N LEU A 95 -19.25 0.08 0.52
CA LEU A 95 -18.81 1.21 -0.31
C LEU A 95 -19.91 1.68 -1.26
N VAL A 96 -20.60 0.77 -1.94
CA VAL A 96 -21.77 1.09 -2.80
C VAL A 96 -22.82 1.88 -2.02
N ARG A 97 -23.08 1.49 -0.76
CA ARG A 97 -24.09 2.14 0.07
C ARG A 97 -23.64 3.49 0.61
N VAL A 98 -22.42 3.58 1.15
CA VAL A 98 -21.95 4.80 1.84
C VAL A 98 -21.40 5.85 0.88
N CYS A 99 -20.94 5.43 -0.30
CA CYS A 99 -20.46 6.31 -1.37
C CYS A 99 -21.48 6.43 -2.52
N HIS A 100 -22.77 6.21 -2.24
CA HIS A 100 -23.81 6.37 -3.26
C HIS A 100 -23.85 7.81 -3.77
N GLY A 101 -23.63 8.00 -5.08
CA GLY A 101 -23.53 9.33 -5.70
C GLY A 101 -22.11 9.90 -5.77
N TYR A 102 -21.11 9.16 -5.30
CA TYR A 102 -19.70 9.49 -5.53
C TYR A 102 -19.33 9.26 -7.00
N GLU A 103 -18.76 10.27 -7.65
CA GLU A 103 -18.43 10.27 -9.08
C GLU A 103 -17.52 9.10 -9.46
N HIS A 104 -16.45 8.87 -8.70
CA HIS A 104 -15.47 7.81 -8.98
C HIS A 104 -15.80 6.49 -8.28
N LEU A 105 -17.08 6.25 -7.93
CA LEU A 105 -17.50 4.98 -7.31
C LEU A 105 -17.09 3.74 -8.12
N PRO A 106 -17.19 3.70 -9.47
CA PRO A 106 -16.69 2.56 -10.24
C PRO A 106 -15.20 2.30 -10.01
N CYS A 107 -14.36 3.33 -10.14
CA CYS A 107 -12.92 3.23 -9.85
C CYS A 107 -12.65 2.74 -8.42
N LEU A 108 -13.44 3.24 -7.46
CA LEU A 108 -13.30 2.88 -6.05
C LEU A 108 -13.59 1.40 -5.81
N LEU A 109 -14.52 0.78 -6.55
CA LEU A 109 -14.91 -0.62 -6.38
C LEU A 109 -13.93 -1.60 -7.03
N ASP A 110 -13.18 -1.19 -8.05
CA ASP A 110 -12.16 -2.01 -8.68
C ASP A 110 -10.98 -2.30 -7.74
N ILE A 111 -10.58 -1.30 -6.94
CA ILE A 111 -9.47 -1.40 -5.97
C ILE A 111 -9.67 -2.54 -4.94
N PRO A 112 -10.80 -2.65 -4.22
CA PRO A 112 -11.03 -3.75 -3.30
C PRO A 112 -11.29 -5.07 -4.01
N ALA A 113 -11.89 -5.07 -5.20
CA ALA A 113 -12.22 -6.28 -5.94
C ALA A 113 -10.97 -7.01 -6.45
N ALA A 114 -10.06 -6.28 -7.09
CA ALA A 114 -8.92 -6.87 -7.79
C ALA A 114 -7.55 -6.35 -7.28
N GLY A 115 -7.54 -5.20 -6.60
CA GLY A 115 -6.32 -4.45 -6.33
C GLY A 115 -6.05 -3.43 -7.42
N VAL A 116 -5.13 -2.51 -7.13
CA VAL A 116 -4.73 -1.45 -8.06
C VAL A 116 -4.03 -2.06 -9.27
N GLN A 117 -4.61 -1.85 -10.44
CA GLN A 117 -3.99 -2.20 -11.71
C GLN A 117 -2.84 -1.23 -12.02
N VAL A 118 -1.87 -1.70 -12.79
CA VAL A 118 -0.77 -0.88 -13.28
C VAL A 118 -0.84 -0.87 -14.80
N PRO A 119 -1.68 0.01 -15.38
CA PRO A 119 -1.82 0.10 -16.81
C PRO A 119 -0.52 0.62 -17.41
N LEU A 120 -0.04 -0.05 -18.45
CA LEU A 120 1.19 0.33 -19.14
C LEU A 120 0.85 0.69 -20.59
N SER A 121 1.22 1.89 -21.03
CA SER A 121 1.10 2.29 -22.44
C SER A 121 2.08 1.51 -23.32
N ASN A 122 3.19 1.05 -22.75
CA ASN A 122 4.20 0.23 -23.40
C ASN A 122 4.73 -0.84 -22.44
N PRO A 123 5.07 -2.05 -22.91
CA PRO A 123 5.70 -3.04 -22.06
C PRO A 123 7.06 -2.52 -21.57
N LEU A 124 7.40 -2.80 -20.30
CA LEU A 124 8.72 -2.50 -19.76
C LEU A 124 9.80 -3.27 -20.54
N PRO A 125 10.96 -2.65 -20.79
CA PRO A 125 12.06 -3.34 -21.44
C PRO A 125 12.62 -4.46 -20.55
N PRO A 126 13.03 -5.61 -21.14
CA PRO A 126 13.74 -6.63 -20.40
C PRO A 126 15.03 -6.08 -19.79
N GLN A 127 15.33 -6.47 -18.55
CA GLN A 127 16.54 -6.05 -17.86
C GLN A 127 17.65 -7.07 -18.03
N THR A 128 18.64 -6.77 -18.89
CA THR A 128 19.90 -7.55 -18.96
C THR A 128 20.80 -7.26 -17.78
N THR A 129 20.75 -6.02 -17.28
CA THR A 129 21.53 -5.53 -16.14
C THR A 129 20.58 -4.86 -15.17
N ARG A 130 20.64 -5.25 -13.90
CA ARG A 130 19.80 -4.68 -12.84
C ARG A 130 20.50 -3.49 -12.20
N PRO A 131 19.81 -2.36 -11.98
CA PRO A 131 20.45 -1.17 -11.47
C PRO A 131 20.82 -1.32 -9.98
N PRO A 132 21.88 -0.64 -9.52
CA PRO A 132 22.18 -0.56 -8.09
C PRO A 132 21.21 0.40 -7.39
N ASN A 133 21.09 0.27 -6.07
CA ASN A 133 20.37 1.25 -5.26
C ASN A 133 21.11 2.58 -5.20
N HIS A 134 20.38 3.65 -4.90
CA HIS A 134 20.97 4.94 -4.60
C HIS A 134 21.82 4.88 -3.34
N ARG A 135 22.84 5.74 -3.27
CA ARG A 135 23.74 5.82 -2.12
C ARG A 135 22.98 6.01 -0.79
N SER A 136 21.92 6.82 -0.80
CA SER A 136 21.06 7.05 0.37
C SER A 136 20.48 5.75 0.96
N ALA A 137 20.12 4.78 0.12
CA ALA A 137 19.60 3.50 0.59
C ALA A 137 20.70 2.57 1.10
N LEU A 138 21.91 2.67 0.52
CA LEU A 138 23.07 1.91 1.01
C LEU A 138 23.53 2.42 2.38
N ASP A 139 23.59 3.74 2.56
CA ASP A 139 24.04 4.37 3.79
C ASP A 139 23.01 4.18 4.92
N ARG A 140 21.71 4.13 4.59
CA ARG A 140 20.60 4.05 5.56
C ARG A 140 19.82 2.73 5.46
N TYR A 141 20.59 1.64 5.38
CA TYR A 141 20.07 0.31 5.11
C TYR A 141 19.08 -0.19 6.19
N ASN A 142 19.22 0.26 7.43
CA ASN A 142 18.36 -0.03 8.59
C ASN A 142 16.98 0.65 8.55
N VAL A 143 16.68 1.38 7.48
CA VAL A 143 15.35 1.95 7.20
C VAL A 143 14.63 1.12 6.13
N LEU A 144 15.34 0.21 5.46
CA LEU A 144 14.83 -0.61 4.36
C LEU A 144 14.09 -1.86 4.86
N ALA A 145 13.01 -2.19 4.15
CA ALA A 145 12.14 -3.36 4.34
C ALA A 145 11.16 -3.28 5.52
N ARG A 146 9.95 -2.74 5.23
CA ARG A 146 8.73 -2.98 6.01
C ARG A 146 7.58 -3.32 5.04
N ARG A 147 6.87 -4.43 5.31
CA ARG A 147 5.65 -4.88 4.58
C ARG A 147 5.83 -5.15 3.07
N SER A 148 6.82 -5.96 2.73
CA SER A 148 7.07 -6.42 1.35
C SER A 148 7.35 -7.93 1.35
N ILE A 149 7.23 -8.58 0.20
CA ILE A 149 7.79 -9.93 0.02
C ILE A 149 9.30 -9.80 0.11
N VAL A 150 9.92 -10.61 0.97
CA VAL A 150 11.36 -10.66 1.14
C VAL A 150 11.81 -12.10 0.94
N VAL A 151 12.52 -12.36 -0.16
CA VAL A 151 13.07 -13.67 -0.52
C VAL A 151 14.53 -13.53 -0.95
N ASP A 152 15.23 -14.65 -1.05
CA ASP A 152 16.59 -14.74 -1.56
C ASP A 152 16.64 -14.24 -3.01
N GLU A 153 17.70 -13.54 -3.37
CA GLU A 153 17.84 -12.93 -4.69
C GLU A 153 17.84 -13.96 -5.84
N ASP A 154 18.34 -15.18 -5.58
CA ASP A 154 18.37 -16.26 -6.57
C ASP A 154 16.98 -16.70 -7.03
N VAL A 155 15.91 -16.36 -6.29
CA VAL A 155 14.52 -16.54 -6.71
C VAL A 155 14.21 -15.78 -8.01
N LEU A 156 14.97 -14.75 -8.36
CA LEU A 156 14.88 -14.10 -9.68
C LEU A 156 15.14 -15.06 -10.85
N GLY A 157 15.84 -16.18 -10.62
CA GLY A 157 15.98 -17.25 -11.61
C GLY A 157 14.67 -18.00 -11.90
N ILE A 158 13.68 -17.91 -11.01
CA ILE A 158 12.34 -18.47 -11.16
C ILE A 158 11.39 -17.36 -11.64
N TRP A 159 11.40 -16.21 -10.97
CA TRP A 159 10.58 -15.04 -11.28
C TRP A 159 11.28 -14.07 -12.24
N HIS A 160 11.58 -14.55 -13.44
CA HIS A 160 12.31 -13.80 -14.47
C HIS A 160 11.61 -12.50 -14.92
N ALA A 161 10.29 -12.40 -14.75
CA ALA A 161 9.50 -11.22 -15.11
C ALA A 161 9.65 -10.06 -14.11
N VAL A 162 10.25 -10.28 -12.94
CA VAL A 162 10.37 -9.22 -11.92
C VAL A 162 11.32 -8.12 -12.40
N HIS A 163 10.78 -6.91 -12.51
CA HIS A 163 11.51 -5.69 -12.83
C HIS A 163 12.13 -5.11 -11.57
N ILE A 164 13.45 -4.87 -11.61
CA ILE A 164 14.22 -4.33 -10.48
C ILE A 164 14.37 -2.82 -10.62
N ASN A 165 13.86 -2.12 -9.62
CA ASN A 165 13.97 -0.68 -9.48
C ASN A 165 14.92 -0.35 -8.32
N PRO A 166 15.74 0.71 -8.43
CA PRO A 166 16.57 1.16 -7.33
C PRO A 166 15.73 1.60 -6.13
N PHE A 167 16.28 1.40 -4.93
CA PHE A 167 15.78 2.07 -3.73
C PHE A 167 16.53 3.37 -3.46
N GLY A 168 15.79 4.37 -2.98
CA GLY A 168 16.29 5.56 -2.31
C GLY A 168 15.69 5.69 -0.91
N VAL A 169 16.30 6.52 -0.07
CA VAL A 169 15.76 6.87 1.25
C VAL A 169 15.84 8.39 1.37
N VAL A 170 14.71 9.01 1.71
CA VAL A 170 14.63 10.45 1.96
C VAL A 170 14.26 10.70 3.42
N ASP A 171 14.67 11.85 3.94
CA ASP A 171 14.41 12.22 5.33
C ASP A 171 12.92 12.40 5.60
N LYS A 172 12.51 12.03 6.81
CA LYS A 172 11.25 12.49 7.37
C LYS A 172 11.53 13.80 8.11
N GLU A 173 10.71 14.79 7.85
CA GLU A 173 10.81 16.07 8.53
C GLU A 173 10.59 15.87 10.03
N ASN A 174 11.47 16.44 10.86
CA ASN A 174 11.47 16.39 12.33
C ASN A 174 11.81 15.04 13.00
N ASP A 175 12.18 14.00 12.24
CA ASP A 175 12.65 12.74 12.81
C ASP A 175 14.18 12.58 12.66
N ASP A 176 14.77 11.65 13.42
CA ASP A 176 16.19 11.32 13.32
C ASP A 176 16.47 10.56 12.00
N PRO A 177 17.27 11.12 11.07
CA PRO A 177 17.55 10.49 9.78
C PRO A 177 18.32 9.17 9.92
N GLU A 178 19.05 8.93 11.01
CA GLU A 178 19.76 7.67 11.20
C GLU A 178 18.80 6.50 11.52
N THR A 179 17.64 6.80 12.08
CA THR A 179 16.67 5.79 12.52
C THR A 179 15.37 5.78 11.72
N THR A 180 15.08 6.85 10.98
CA THR A 180 13.79 7.02 10.30
C THR A 180 13.95 7.61 8.91
N GLY A 181 13.19 7.14 7.93
CA GLY A 181 13.16 7.72 6.58
C GLY A 181 11.99 7.20 5.76
N ARG A 182 11.75 7.82 4.60
CA ARG A 182 10.79 7.31 3.62
C ARG A 182 11.57 6.52 2.57
N VAL A 183 11.30 5.23 2.49
CA VAL A 183 11.83 4.38 1.42
C VAL A 183 11.09 4.72 0.13
N VAL A 184 11.85 5.06 -0.91
CA VAL A 184 11.34 5.40 -2.23
C VAL A 184 11.77 4.31 -3.20
N HIS A 185 10.83 3.74 -3.94
CA HIS A 185 11.17 3.02 -5.16
C HIS A 185 11.45 4.07 -6.24
N ASP A 186 12.67 4.09 -6.77
CA ASP A 186 12.98 4.96 -7.91
C ASP A 186 12.39 4.36 -9.19
N LEU A 187 11.13 4.70 -9.41
CA LEU A 187 10.35 4.27 -10.57
C LEU A 187 10.45 5.27 -11.73
N LEU A 188 11.35 6.25 -11.64
CA LEU A 188 11.74 7.17 -12.71
C LEU A 188 13.04 6.73 -13.40
N PHE A 189 13.71 5.71 -12.87
CA PHE A 189 14.93 5.16 -13.45
C PHE A 189 14.67 3.86 -14.24
N PRO A 190 15.35 3.66 -15.38
CA PRO A 190 16.12 4.66 -16.13
C PRO A 190 15.20 5.61 -16.89
N VAL A 191 15.62 6.85 -17.06
CA VAL A 191 14.85 7.89 -17.77
C VAL A 191 14.40 7.41 -19.16
N ASN A 192 13.15 7.71 -19.51
CA ASN A 192 12.42 7.32 -20.73
C ASN A 192 12.11 5.82 -20.87
N ARG A 193 12.43 5.01 -19.88
CA ARG A 193 12.25 3.53 -19.90
C ARG A 193 11.87 2.98 -18.52
N SER A 194 11.53 3.86 -17.59
CA SER A 194 11.15 3.51 -16.23
C SER A 194 9.70 3.06 -16.15
N LEU A 195 9.30 2.51 -15.00
CA LEU A 195 7.89 2.17 -14.77
C LEU A 195 6.99 3.40 -14.92
N ASN A 196 7.41 4.58 -14.46
CA ASN A 196 6.62 5.80 -14.59
C ASN A 196 6.55 6.29 -16.05
N ASP A 197 7.61 6.13 -16.85
CA ASP A 197 7.57 6.48 -18.28
C ASP A 197 6.64 5.56 -19.08
N CYS A 198 6.49 4.31 -18.63
CA CYS A 198 5.63 3.33 -19.26
C CYS A 198 4.20 3.29 -18.68
N THR A 199 3.95 3.92 -17.54
CA THR A 199 2.62 3.95 -16.90
C THR A 199 1.67 4.81 -17.73
N ASP A 200 0.50 4.25 -18.04
CA ASP A 200 -0.57 4.98 -18.71
C ASP A 200 -1.29 5.89 -17.72
N ALA A 201 -0.98 7.19 -17.76
CA ALA A 201 -1.58 8.16 -16.86
C ALA A 201 -3.07 8.37 -17.14
N ASP A 202 -3.51 8.21 -18.39
CA ASP A 202 -4.91 8.44 -18.80
C ASP A 202 -5.82 7.29 -18.30
N ALA A 203 -5.24 6.14 -17.97
CA ALA A 203 -5.94 5.01 -17.38
C ALA A 203 -6.08 5.09 -15.85
N VAL A 204 -5.47 6.08 -15.21
CA VAL A 204 -5.65 6.36 -13.76
C VAL A 204 -6.77 7.39 -13.61
N CYS A 205 -7.70 7.15 -12.69
CA CYS A 205 -8.84 8.06 -12.50
C CYS A 205 -8.36 9.47 -12.13
N GLU A 206 -8.76 10.45 -12.93
CA GLU A 206 -8.43 11.86 -12.74
C GLU A 206 -9.25 12.45 -11.58
N HIS A 207 -8.61 13.29 -10.77
CA HIS A 207 -9.24 13.94 -9.63
C HIS A 207 -8.99 15.45 -9.68
N THR A 208 -10.06 16.22 -9.51
CA THR A 208 -9.97 17.68 -9.33
C THR A 208 -10.13 18.00 -7.85
N PHE A 209 -9.12 18.60 -7.26
CA PHE A 209 -9.18 19.06 -5.86
C PHE A 209 -9.69 20.50 -5.80
N GLU A 210 -10.52 20.80 -4.81
CA GLU A 210 -10.86 22.18 -4.48
C GLU A 210 -9.59 22.97 -4.12
N HIS A 211 -9.56 24.27 -4.44
CA HIS A 211 -8.44 25.11 -4.07
C HIS A 211 -8.48 25.44 -2.56
N CYS A 212 -7.32 25.61 -1.92
CA CYS A 212 -7.21 25.73 -0.46
C CYS A 212 -7.88 26.99 0.12
N ASP A 213 -8.26 27.95 -0.71
CA ASP A 213 -9.06 29.11 -0.32
C ASP A 213 -10.49 28.73 0.11
N ALA A 214 -11.02 27.60 -0.36
CA ALA A 214 -12.31 27.06 0.10
C ALA A 214 -12.31 26.82 1.62
N ILE A 215 -11.19 26.35 2.18
CA ILE A 215 -11.03 26.14 3.63
C ILE A 215 -11.12 27.49 4.35
N ALA A 216 -10.39 28.50 3.87
CA ALA A 216 -10.40 29.83 4.47
C ALA A 216 -11.78 30.49 4.39
N ALA A 217 -12.48 30.32 3.26
CA ALA A 217 -13.84 30.82 3.07
C ALA A 217 -14.82 30.17 4.06
N GLU A 218 -14.76 28.84 4.23
CA GLU A 218 -15.61 28.13 5.19
C GLU A 218 -15.31 28.56 6.63
N LEU A 219 -14.05 28.71 7.01
CA LEU A 219 -13.67 29.18 8.35
C LEU A 219 -14.28 30.56 8.66
N VAL A 220 -14.20 31.50 7.72
CA VAL A 220 -14.81 32.83 7.86
C VAL A 220 -16.33 32.74 7.96
N ASP A 221 -16.97 31.86 7.17
CA ASP A 221 -18.43 31.70 7.21
C ASP A 221 -18.91 31.06 8.53
N GLN A 222 -18.21 30.05 9.03
CA GLN A 222 -18.48 29.42 10.33
C GLN A 222 -18.34 30.42 11.48
N GLN A 223 -17.29 31.26 11.47
CA GLN A 223 -17.11 32.32 12.47
C GLN A 223 -18.25 33.34 12.43
N ARG A 224 -18.78 33.66 11.25
CA ARG A 224 -19.94 34.56 11.12
C ARG A 224 -21.23 33.93 11.61
N ARG A 225 -21.46 32.64 11.31
CA ARG A 225 -22.66 31.89 11.75
C ARG A 225 -22.66 31.61 13.25
N HIS A 226 -21.49 31.49 13.86
CA HIS A 226 -21.32 31.14 15.27
C HIS A 226 -20.36 32.10 16.01
N PRO A 227 -20.70 33.39 16.15
CA PRO A 227 -19.77 34.42 16.63
C PRO A 227 -19.32 34.26 18.09
N ASN A 228 -20.00 33.42 18.87
CA ASN A 228 -19.70 33.15 20.27
C ASN A 228 -19.22 31.71 20.51
N ALA A 229 -18.91 30.96 19.45
CA ALA A 229 -18.40 29.60 19.54
C ALA A 229 -16.97 29.53 18.99
N ASP A 230 -16.16 28.66 19.58
CA ASP A 230 -14.87 28.33 19.03
C ASP A 230 -15.07 27.45 17.78
N VAL A 231 -14.64 27.97 16.62
CA VAL A 231 -14.61 27.21 15.37
C VAL A 231 -13.30 26.42 15.34
N LEU A 232 -13.41 25.09 15.34
CA LEU A 232 -12.28 24.17 15.36
C LEU A 232 -12.20 23.42 14.04
N GLU A 233 -10.98 23.27 13.52
CA GLU A 233 -10.68 22.43 12.36
C GLU A 233 -10.30 21.03 12.83
N GLN A 234 -10.84 20.01 12.18
CA GLN A 234 -10.41 18.63 12.35
C GLN A 234 -9.58 18.20 11.15
N ALA A 235 -8.26 18.11 11.35
CA ALA A 235 -7.34 17.55 10.37
C ALA A 235 -7.04 16.08 10.71
N GLY A 236 -6.86 15.25 9.68
CA GLY A 236 -6.45 13.87 9.81
C GLY A 236 -5.45 13.49 8.72
N ASP A 237 -4.44 12.71 9.07
CA ASP A 237 -3.49 12.14 8.13
C ASP A 237 -3.60 10.61 8.13
N VAL A 238 -3.54 10.01 6.94
CA VAL A 238 -3.51 8.55 6.79
C VAL A 238 -2.06 8.12 6.66
N SER A 239 -1.51 7.65 7.77
CA SER A 239 -0.15 7.12 7.78
C SER A 239 0.02 6.00 6.76
N SER A 240 1.07 6.11 5.94
CA SER A 240 1.41 5.16 4.89
C SER A 240 0.27 4.91 3.89
N ALA A 241 -0.54 5.93 3.59
CA ALA A 241 -1.64 5.94 2.62
C ALA A 241 -1.57 4.89 1.49
N TYR A 242 -0.53 4.95 0.66
CA TYR A 242 -0.39 4.06 -0.51
C TYR A 242 -0.24 2.58 -0.15
N ARG A 243 0.30 2.27 1.03
CA ARG A 243 0.47 0.89 1.52
C ARG A 243 -0.85 0.20 1.85
N HIS A 244 -1.95 0.96 1.98
CA HIS A 244 -3.29 0.40 2.14
C HIS A 244 -3.93 -0.03 0.82
N LEU A 245 -3.28 0.25 -0.32
CA LEU A 245 -3.76 -0.13 -1.65
C LEU A 245 -2.91 -1.26 -2.20
N CYS A 246 -3.41 -2.49 -2.09
CA CYS A 246 -2.72 -3.63 -2.68
C CYS A 246 -2.68 -3.50 -4.22
N ILE A 247 -1.50 -3.73 -4.81
CA ILE A 247 -1.35 -3.87 -6.26
C ILE A 247 -1.96 -5.20 -6.71
N HIS A 248 -2.57 -5.24 -7.89
CA HIS A 248 -3.06 -6.48 -8.48
C HIS A 248 -1.94 -7.54 -8.55
N SER A 249 -2.21 -8.80 -8.21
CA SER A 249 -1.17 -9.85 -8.07
C SER A 249 -0.30 -10.00 -9.34
N HIS A 250 -0.91 -9.84 -10.51
CA HIS A 250 -0.22 -9.91 -11.80
C HIS A 250 0.65 -8.69 -12.10
N CYS A 251 0.49 -7.57 -11.38
CA CYS A 251 1.29 -6.36 -11.55
C CYS A 251 2.42 -6.25 -10.51
N ALA A 252 2.44 -7.10 -9.47
CA ALA A 252 3.45 -7.04 -8.41
C ALA A 252 4.90 -7.18 -8.93
N HIS A 253 5.09 -7.89 -10.05
CA HIS A 253 6.39 -8.04 -10.70
C HIS A 253 7.04 -6.71 -11.12
N LEU A 254 6.26 -5.64 -11.26
CA LEU A 254 6.74 -4.31 -11.65
C LEU A 254 7.46 -3.58 -10.50
N PHE A 255 7.20 -3.98 -9.25
CA PHE A 255 7.70 -3.33 -8.04
C PHE A 255 8.78 -4.15 -7.32
N GLY A 256 9.66 -4.78 -8.10
CA GLY A 256 10.84 -5.44 -7.57
C GLY A 256 11.92 -4.45 -7.17
N GLY A 257 12.71 -4.82 -6.18
CA GLY A 257 13.92 -4.10 -5.74
C GLY A 257 14.90 -5.07 -5.11
N ARG A 258 16.17 -4.68 -5.00
CA ARG A 258 17.22 -5.55 -4.44
C ARG A 258 17.84 -4.93 -3.22
N LEU A 259 18.15 -5.76 -2.23
CA LEU A 259 18.99 -5.39 -1.11
C LEU A 259 20.27 -6.22 -1.18
N THR A 260 21.23 -5.74 -1.97
CA THR A 260 22.44 -6.49 -2.37
C THR A 260 23.31 -6.94 -1.20
N ARG A 261 23.38 -6.15 -0.11
CA ARG A 261 24.12 -6.50 1.11
C ARG A 261 23.68 -7.84 1.70
N ASP A 262 22.41 -8.18 1.56
CA ASP A 262 21.78 -9.36 2.16
C ASP A 262 21.42 -10.43 1.13
N ASN A 263 21.77 -10.23 -0.14
CA ASN A 263 21.37 -11.07 -1.27
C ASN A 263 19.87 -11.33 -1.30
N VAL A 264 19.09 -10.25 -1.19
CA VAL A 264 17.64 -10.28 -1.05
C VAL A 264 16.95 -9.63 -2.25
N LEU A 265 15.91 -10.29 -2.72
CA LEU A 265 14.86 -9.73 -3.55
C LEU A 265 13.71 -9.21 -2.67
N VAL A 266 13.32 -7.96 -2.90
CA VAL A 266 12.12 -7.35 -2.33
C VAL A 266 11.09 -7.17 -3.44
N VAL A 267 9.84 -7.56 -3.19
CA VAL A 267 8.72 -7.26 -4.09
C VAL A 267 7.62 -6.57 -3.29
N ASP A 268 7.32 -5.34 -3.67
CA ASP A 268 6.24 -4.57 -3.05
C ASP A 268 4.87 -5.05 -3.55
N MET A 269 3.99 -5.38 -2.59
CA MET A 269 2.62 -5.82 -2.86
C MET A 269 1.60 -4.69 -2.74
N ALA A 270 2.03 -3.46 -2.49
CA ALA A 270 1.13 -2.31 -2.36
C ALA A 270 1.63 -1.16 -3.23
N ALA A 271 0.77 -0.17 -3.47
CA ALA A 271 1.13 0.98 -4.27
C ALA A 271 2.39 1.63 -3.69
N ALA A 272 3.43 1.72 -4.53
CA ALA A 272 4.75 2.11 -4.09
C ALA A 272 4.87 3.63 -3.98
N PHE A 273 5.60 4.10 -2.97
CA PHE A 273 6.04 5.49 -2.92
C PHE A 273 7.13 5.70 -4.00
N GLY A 274 6.83 6.55 -4.98
CA GLY A 274 7.65 6.76 -6.19
C GLY A 274 6.93 6.43 -7.50
N TRP A 275 5.81 5.70 -7.46
CA TRP A 275 5.01 5.41 -8.66
C TRP A 275 4.08 6.58 -9.00
N SER A 276 4.05 6.99 -10.26
CA SER A 276 3.20 8.10 -10.73
C SER A 276 1.69 7.79 -10.62
N GLY A 277 1.30 6.51 -10.63
CA GLY A 277 -0.09 6.10 -10.45
C GLY A 277 -0.55 6.00 -8.98
N SER A 278 0.36 6.03 -8.01
CA SER A 278 0.01 5.92 -6.58
C SER A 278 -0.89 7.08 -6.12
N PRO A 279 -0.57 8.37 -6.41
CA PRO A 279 -1.41 9.49 -6.00
C PRO A 279 -2.82 9.43 -6.57
N GLY A 280 -3.00 9.10 -7.85
CA GLY A 280 -4.33 9.04 -8.48
C GLY A 280 -5.20 7.91 -7.92
N ASN A 281 -4.64 6.71 -7.75
CA ASN A 281 -5.36 5.59 -7.15
C ASN A 281 -5.72 5.84 -5.68
N TYR A 282 -4.83 6.47 -4.92
CA TYR A 282 -5.14 6.89 -3.57
C TYR A 282 -6.12 8.07 -3.52
N GLY A 283 -6.06 8.98 -4.50
CA GLY A 283 -7.06 10.03 -4.71
C GLY A 283 -8.47 9.45 -4.72
N THR A 284 -8.69 8.33 -5.43
CA THR A 284 -9.99 7.65 -5.47
C THR A 284 -10.51 7.27 -4.08
N VAL A 285 -9.62 6.79 -3.21
CA VAL A 285 -9.96 6.38 -1.84
C VAL A 285 -10.05 7.58 -0.91
N GLY A 286 -9.13 8.54 -1.02
CA GLY A 286 -9.12 9.78 -0.24
C GLY A 286 -10.35 10.63 -0.49
N SER A 287 -10.70 10.87 -1.75
CA SER A 287 -11.92 11.59 -2.13
C SER A 287 -13.19 10.83 -1.73
N ALA A 288 -13.17 9.50 -1.65
CA ALA A 288 -14.27 8.72 -1.07
C ALA A 288 -14.41 8.93 0.44
N ILE A 289 -13.31 8.99 1.19
CA ILE A 289 -13.32 9.33 2.63
C ILE A 289 -13.92 10.72 2.84
N SER A 290 -13.49 11.69 2.03
CA SER A 290 -13.99 13.06 2.05
C SER A 290 -15.46 13.15 1.65
N PHE A 291 -15.89 12.39 0.64
CA PHE A 291 -17.29 12.26 0.25
C PHE A 291 -18.14 11.74 1.42
N ILE A 292 -17.73 10.65 2.08
CA ILE A 292 -18.43 10.12 3.25
C ILE A 292 -18.48 11.15 4.38
N HIS A 293 -17.37 11.87 4.63
CA HIS A 293 -17.32 12.90 5.67
C HIS A 293 -18.30 14.04 5.37
N ARG A 294 -18.33 14.53 4.12
CA ARG A 294 -19.25 15.58 3.66
C ARG A 294 -20.71 15.17 3.81
N HIS A 295 -21.04 13.89 3.63
CA HIS A 295 -22.42 13.38 3.74
C HIS A 295 -22.76 12.85 5.15
N THR A 296 -21.84 12.95 6.11
CA THR A 296 -22.10 12.59 7.50
C THR A 296 -22.70 13.79 8.22
N THR A 297 -23.84 13.61 8.89
CA THR A 297 -24.54 14.69 9.60
C THR A 297 -24.53 14.48 11.10
N ASN A 298 -24.59 15.57 11.87
CA ASN A 298 -24.91 15.50 13.30
C ASN A 298 -25.82 16.68 13.70
N THR A 299 -26.15 16.78 15.00
CA THR A 299 -27.04 17.84 15.52
C THR A 299 -26.52 19.26 15.24
N TYR A 300 -25.20 19.44 15.10
CA TYR A 300 -24.55 20.72 14.84
C TYR A 300 -24.34 20.99 13.33
N ASN A 301 -24.21 19.93 12.53
CA ASN A 301 -23.99 19.97 11.08
C ASN A 301 -25.06 19.13 10.37
N PRO A 302 -26.32 19.59 10.32
CA PRO A 302 -27.42 18.82 9.75
C PRO A 302 -27.33 18.70 8.22
N SER A 303 -26.58 19.59 7.57
CA SER A 303 -26.34 19.57 6.12
C SER A 303 -25.05 18.86 5.72
N GLY A 304 -24.35 18.25 6.67
CA GLY A 304 -23.05 17.64 6.46
C GLY A 304 -21.88 18.51 6.91
N PHE A 305 -20.69 17.94 6.97
CA PHE A 305 -19.46 18.67 7.27
C PHE A 305 -18.85 19.26 6.00
N PHE A 306 -18.17 20.40 6.15
CA PHE A 306 -17.24 20.82 5.12
C PHE A 306 -16.11 19.78 5.01
N SER A 307 -15.76 19.41 3.78
CA SER A 307 -14.65 18.52 3.49
C SER A 307 -13.94 19.05 2.25
N TYR A 308 -12.63 19.20 2.38
CA TYR A 308 -11.71 19.66 1.36
C TYR A 308 -11.09 18.45 0.69
N HIS A 309 -11.52 18.13 -0.53
CA HIS A 309 -10.94 17.09 -1.39
C HIS A 309 -11.62 17.03 -2.76
#